data_AF-A0A6C7EGY0-F1
#
_entry.id   AF-A0A6C7EGY0-F1
#
_cell.length_a   1.000
_cell.length_b   1.000
_cell.length_c   1.000
_cell.angle_alpha   90.00
_cell.angle_beta   90.00
_cell.angle_gamma   90.00
#
_symmetry.space_group_name_H-M   'P 1'
#
loop_
_entity.id
_entity.type
_entity.pdbx_description
1 polymer ?
#
loop_
_entity_poly.entity_id
_entity_poly.type
_entity_poly.pdbx_seq_one_letter_code
_entity_poly.pdbx_strand_id
1 'polypeptide(L)'
;MRIALATPFDPGLAGNGSSLRARFWRETLAEMGDLTTFVVPVSTPSPVVDAQPELGEFRVVEPMPIENAVFPERSLLASEYLGVLTGETAPPFDLIVGFRSYLGPFAVGLRGGSPACLVVDLDDDDVAFHDSRGEHDLARQHRVMIDWFAPHTDLLVSASGFGSTAIVPNVAPSSPVAEPAAPPTHPPIVTMFGNLDYAPNRDAARWLSTEVWPLVSRLVPDAELVVCGTGSDDLDHGIGFVDDLGALLERSRCTVAPILSGSGTRIKILESWAHGVPVVTTSLGVEGLDARDGVHVLVADDAASFAVRIVDLLDDPAMRASLSRSGLELVADRYAKPHVATAARELLDQTVRRSIRRPGPAQADDLDLAEADDGLVVFEPTASAAHHLNPSAAVVFMLCDGATDAVTIAERYAETFGLDEPPLAQVVRTIDDLVHKRLLEPASWTVAPTPRQ
;
A
#
# COMPACT_ATOMS: atom_id res chain seq x y z
N MET A 1 17.91 -9.54 -7.61
CA MET A 1 17.40 -8.18 -7.35
C MET A 1 17.50 -7.95 -5.86
N ARG A 2 18.07 -6.83 -5.42
CA ARG A 2 18.03 -6.38 -4.02
C ARG A 2 16.78 -5.53 -3.82
N ILE A 3 15.98 -5.88 -2.83
CA ILE A 3 14.62 -5.33 -2.67
C ILE A 3 14.47 -4.80 -1.26
N ALA A 4 13.90 -3.60 -1.12
CA ALA A 4 13.46 -3.08 0.16
C ALA A 4 11.93 -3.04 0.24
N LEU A 5 11.37 -3.51 1.35
CA LEU A 5 9.98 -3.24 1.74
C LEU A 5 9.98 -2.35 2.97
N ALA A 6 9.41 -1.15 2.90
CA ALA A 6 9.17 -0.30 4.06
C ALA A 6 7.69 -0.37 4.45
N THR A 7 7.39 -0.91 5.62
CA THR A 7 6.02 -1.11 6.14
C THR A 7 5.88 -0.55 7.54
N PRO A 8 4.74 0.05 7.93
CA PRO A 8 4.55 0.54 9.28
C PRO A 8 4.03 -0.54 10.24
N PHE A 9 3.68 -1.70 9.70
CA PHE A 9 3.15 -2.83 10.44
C PHE A 9 4.12 -4.00 10.35
N ASP A 10 4.27 -4.73 11.45
CA ASP A 10 4.87 -6.06 11.41
C ASP A 10 3.97 -6.99 10.55
N PRO A 11 4.47 -7.52 9.42
CA PRO A 11 3.76 -8.48 8.58
C PRO A 11 3.38 -9.78 9.31
N GLY A 12 4.08 -10.10 10.40
CA GLY A 12 3.79 -11.23 11.28
C GLY A 12 2.52 -11.07 12.12
N LEU A 13 2.06 -9.83 12.36
CA LEU A 13 0.85 -9.58 13.14
C LEU A 13 -0.39 -10.05 12.37
N ALA A 14 -1.16 -10.96 12.98
CA ALA A 14 -2.47 -11.37 12.48
C ALA A 14 -3.56 -10.36 12.90
N GLY A 15 -4.68 -10.34 12.17
CA GLY A 15 -5.94 -9.75 12.66
C GLY A 15 -6.30 -8.35 12.17
N ASN A 16 -5.51 -7.71 11.30
CA ASN A 16 -5.93 -6.49 10.61
C ASN A 16 -5.54 -6.49 9.13
N GLY A 17 -6.30 -5.74 8.31
CA GLY A 17 -6.13 -5.74 6.86
C GLY A 17 -4.78 -5.23 6.38
N SER A 18 -4.26 -4.19 7.03
CA SER A 18 -2.96 -3.59 6.68
C SER A 18 -1.81 -4.57 6.90
N SER A 19 -1.82 -5.31 8.02
CA SER A 19 -0.81 -6.34 8.30
C SER A 19 -0.90 -7.51 7.31
N LEU A 20 -2.11 -7.91 6.90
CA LEU A 20 -2.29 -8.94 5.86
C LEU A 20 -1.74 -8.49 4.51
N ARG A 21 -1.95 -7.22 4.14
CA ARG A 21 -1.42 -6.64 2.91
C ARG A 21 0.10 -6.47 2.96
N ALA A 22 0.65 -6.06 4.09
CA ALA A 22 2.10 -6.00 4.32
C ALA A 22 2.74 -7.40 4.21
N ARG A 23 2.08 -8.44 4.75
CA ARG A 23 2.48 -9.84 4.60
C ARG A 23 2.46 -10.28 3.15
N PHE A 24 1.37 -10.00 2.44
CA PHE A 24 1.26 -10.28 1.01
C PHE A 24 2.44 -9.70 0.23
N TRP A 25 2.78 -8.42 0.44
CA TRP A 25 3.93 -7.81 -0.23
C TRP A 25 5.24 -8.46 0.16
N ARG A 26 5.46 -8.70 1.46
CA ARG A 26 6.69 -9.34 1.94
C ARG A 26 6.93 -10.68 1.26
N GLU A 27 5.93 -11.54 1.26
CA GLU A 27 6.03 -12.88 0.64
C GLU A 27 6.20 -12.78 -0.88
N THR A 28 5.47 -11.88 -1.53
CA THR A 28 5.55 -11.66 -2.98
C THR A 28 6.94 -11.15 -3.40
N LEU A 29 7.52 -10.23 -2.64
CA LEU A 29 8.83 -9.64 -2.92
C LEU A 29 9.98 -10.62 -2.62
N ALA A 30 9.84 -11.46 -1.60
CA ALA A 30 10.83 -12.51 -1.29
C ALA A 30 10.98 -13.53 -2.44
N GLU A 31 9.93 -13.76 -3.24
CA GLU A 31 10.01 -14.58 -4.45
C GLU A 31 10.77 -13.91 -5.60
N MET A 32 10.94 -12.57 -5.57
CA MET A 32 11.57 -11.80 -6.64
C MET A 32 13.08 -11.58 -6.44
N GLY A 33 13.60 -11.72 -5.22
CA GLY A 33 15.00 -11.42 -4.94
C GLY A 33 15.37 -11.42 -3.46
N ASP A 34 16.53 -10.83 -3.18
CA ASP A 34 17.05 -10.67 -1.83
C ASP A 34 16.31 -9.50 -1.15
N LEU A 35 15.46 -9.82 -0.18
CA LEU A 35 14.55 -8.87 0.46
C LEU A 35 15.09 -8.41 1.82
N THR A 36 15.08 -7.09 2.02
CA THR A 36 15.18 -6.45 3.34
C THR A 36 13.84 -5.79 3.68
N THR A 37 13.20 -6.22 4.77
CA THR A 37 11.98 -5.62 5.29
C THR A 37 12.31 -4.66 6.43
N PHE A 38 11.91 -3.39 6.28
CA PHE A 38 11.98 -2.35 7.29
C PHE A 38 10.59 -2.13 7.89
N VAL A 39 10.42 -2.47 9.16
CA VAL A 39 9.24 -2.06 9.93
C VAL A 39 9.51 -0.69 10.54
N VAL A 40 8.73 0.31 10.12
CA VAL A 40 8.84 1.73 10.50
C VAL A 40 7.59 2.16 11.26
N PRO A 41 7.52 1.94 12.58
CA PRO A 41 6.32 2.25 13.35
C PRO A 41 6.06 3.75 13.41
N VAL A 42 4.80 4.16 13.46
CA VAL A 42 4.44 5.59 13.50
C VAL A 42 4.48 6.16 14.93
N SER A 43 3.90 5.46 15.91
CA SER A 43 3.66 6.03 17.25
C SER A 43 4.22 5.20 18.40
N THR A 44 4.23 3.88 18.25
CA THR A 44 4.68 2.95 19.28
C THR A 44 5.55 1.89 18.62
N PRO A 45 6.63 1.42 19.29
CA PRO A 45 7.40 0.30 18.77
C PRO A 45 6.48 -0.86 18.41
N SER A 46 6.62 -1.38 17.19
CA SER A 46 5.88 -2.58 16.80
C SER A 46 6.51 -3.77 17.52
N PRO A 47 5.75 -4.59 18.27
CA PRO A 47 6.28 -5.85 18.74
C PRO A 47 6.66 -6.69 17.51
N VAL A 48 7.87 -7.26 17.51
CA VAL A 48 8.25 -8.27 16.51
C VAL A 48 7.61 -9.57 16.93
N VAL A 49 6.57 -9.97 16.23
CA VAL A 49 5.81 -11.19 16.51
C VAL A 49 6.30 -12.35 15.64
N ASP A 50 6.62 -12.09 14.37
CA ASP A 50 7.16 -13.13 13.48
C ASP A 50 8.12 -12.55 12.44
N ALA A 51 9.42 -12.75 12.70
CA ALA A 51 10.48 -12.24 11.85
C ALA A 51 10.68 -13.04 10.56
N GLN A 52 10.05 -14.22 10.37
CA GLN A 52 10.12 -15.06 9.15
C GLN A 52 11.46 -14.95 8.39
N PRO A 53 12.58 -15.39 9.01
CA PRO A 53 13.92 -15.15 8.47
C PRO A 53 14.15 -15.80 7.10
N GLU A 54 13.34 -16.79 6.73
CA GLU A 54 13.33 -17.41 5.40
C GLU A 54 12.89 -16.47 4.28
N LEU A 55 12.19 -15.38 4.59
CA LEU A 55 11.76 -14.35 3.64
C LEU A 55 12.80 -13.23 3.45
N GLY A 56 13.98 -13.35 4.05
CA GLY A 56 15.05 -12.36 3.97
C GLY A 56 15.25 -11.58 5.27
N GLU A 57 16.01 -10.49 5.17
CA GLU A 57 16.37 -9.69 6.32
C GLU A 57 15.17 -8.91 6.87
N PHE A 58 15.09 -8.81 8.20
CA PHE A 58 14.01 -8.13 8.90
C PHE A 58 14.59 -7.14 9.92
N ARG A 59 14.24 -5.86 9.78
CA ARG A 59 14.74 -4.76 10.60
C ARG A 59 13.57 -3.94 11.13
N VAL A 60 13.57 -3.70 12.44
CA VAL A 60 12.66 -2.72 13.06
C VAL A 60 13.47 -1.47 13.36
N VAL A 61 13.02 -0.34 12.84
CA VAL A 61 13.62 0.96 13.14
C VAL A 61 12.86 1.62 14.30
N GLU A 62 13.46 2.62 14.96
CA GLU A 62 12.71 3.33 16.00
C GLU A 62 11.49 4.02 15.38
N PRO A 63 10.42 4.23 16.17
CA PRO A 63 9.23 4.89 15.67
C PRO A 63 9.57 6.24 15.03
N MET A 64 9.02 6.47 13.85
CA MET A 64 9.12 7.72 13.13
C MET A 64 7.76 8.42 13.15
N PRO A 65 7.51 9.36 14.10
CA PRO A 65 6.25 10.06 14.19
C PRO A 65 5.96 10.86 12.93
N ILE A 66 4.72 10.80 12.46
CA ILE A 66 4.20 11.66 11.39
C ILE A 66 3.91 13.03 12.01
N GLU A 67 4.95 13.86 12.22
CA GLU A 67 4.82 15.25 12.66
C GLU A 67 4.86 16.21 11.46
N ASN A 68 3.71 16.82 11.17
CA ASN A 68 3.37 17.47 9.89
C ASN A 68 4.13 18.74 9.47
N ALA A 69 4.95 19.36 10.31
CA ALA A 69 5.57 20.65 9.94
C ALA A 69 6.80 20.50 9.04
N VAL A 70 7.36 19.29 8.89
CA VAL A 70 8.72 19.11 8.32
C VAL A 70 8.88 17.80 7.51
N PHE A 71 7.83 17.36 6.80
CA PHE A 71 7.79 16.04 6.14
C PHE A 71 8.92 15.74 5.13
N PRO A 72 9.56 16.71 4.45
CA PRO A 72 10.73 16.42 3.63
C PRO A 72 12.00 16.14 4.47
N GLU A 73 12.25 16.87 5.55
CA GLU A 73 13.59 16.91 6.16
C GLU A 73 13.96 15.61 6.88
N ARG A 74 13.03 14.97 7.61
CA ARG A 74 13.34 13.70 8.31
C ARG A 74 13.37 12.50 7.37
N SER A 75 12.57 12.53 6.31
CA SER A 75 12.51 11.44 5.35
C SER A 75 13.70 11.45 4.39
N LEU A 76 14.23 12.63 4.05
CA LEU A 76 15.49 12.77 3.31
C LEU A 76 16.70 12.19 4.07
N LEU A 77 16.57 11.99 5.38
CA LEU A 77 17.58 11.34 6.22
C LEU A 77 17.37 9.82 6.32
N ALA A 78 16.43 9.19 5.62
CA ALA A 78 16.14 7.76 5.79
C ALA A 78 17.38 6.86 5.60
N SER A 79 18.21 7.14 4.60
CA SER A 79 19.48 6.44 4.38
C SER A 79 20.50 6.71 5.49
N GLU A 80 20.59 7.94 6.00
CA GLU A 80 21.45 8.30 7.13
C GLU A 80 20.94 7.66 8.43
N TYR A 81 19.63 7.58 8.61
CA TYR A 81 18.96 6.99 9.76
C TYR A 81 19.20 5.47 9.79
N LEU A 82 19.12 4.82 8.63
CA LEU A 82 19.54 3.42 8.49
C LEU A 82 21.04 3.25 8.74
N GLY A 83 21.87 4.17 8.24
CA GLY A 83 23.32 4.17 8.48
C GLY A 83 23.67 4.27 9.97
N VAL A 84 22.96 5.13 10.69
CA VAL A 84 23.09 5.30 12.15
C VAL A 84 22.63 4.06 12.90
N LEU A 85 21.52 3.43 12.48
CA LEU A 85 20.98 2.24 13.14
C LEU A 85 21.82 0.98 12.91
N THR A 86 22.51 0.89 11.77
CA THR A 86 23.15 -0.35 11.32
C THR A 86 24.68 -0.29 11.41
N GLY A 87 25.25 0.90 11.57
CA GLY A 87 26.70 1.12 11.56
C GLY A 87 27.33 0.98 10.17
N GLU A 88 26.52 0.80 9.12
CA GLU A 88 26.94 0.60 7.72
C GLU A 88 26.03 1.42 6.80
N THR A 89 26.53 1.90 5.66
CA THR A 89 25.67 2.47 4.61
C THR A 89 24.74 1.38 4.07
N ALA A 90 23.43 1.67 4.02
CA ALA A 90 22.46 0.71 3.49
C ALA A 90 22.85 0.29 2.06
N PRO A 91 22.81 -1.01 1.71
CA PRO A 91 23.19 -1.45 0.38
C PRO A 91 22.25 -0.84 -0.67
N PRO A 92 22.73 -0.52 -1.89
CA PRO A 92 21.86 0.00 -2.94
C PRO A 92 20.78 -1.02 -3.30
N PHE A 93 19.52 -0.59 -3.34
CA PHE A 93 18.39 -1.43 -3.76
C PHE A 93 18.12 -1.27 -5.25
N ASP A 94 17.59 -2.33 -5.89
CA ASP A 94 17.11 -2.28 -7.27
C ASP A 94 15.61 -1.94 -7.33
N LEU A 95 14.86 -2.34 -6.29
CA LEU A 95 13.43 -2.09 -6.11
C LEU A 95 13.15 -1.70 -4.66
N ILE A 96 12.35 -0.65 -4.47
CA ILE A 96 11.87 -0.20 -3.17
C ILE A 96 10.34 -0.16 -3.22
N VAL A 97 9.69 -0.81 -2.26
CA VAL A 97 8.25 -0.77 -2.06
C VAL A 97 7.94 -0.09 -0.72
N GLY A 98 7.36 1.10 -0.76
CA GLY A 98 6.82 1.78 0.41
C GLY A 98 5.35 1.44 0.63
N PHE A 99 4.95 1.10 1.85
CA PHE A 99 3.57 0.78 2.20
C PHE A 99 2.93 1.89 3.04
N ARG A 100 1.73 2.33 2.62
CA ARG A 100 0.97 3.49 3.10
C ARG A 100 1.54 4.83 2.66
N SER A 101 0.66 5.81 2.47
CA SER A 101 1.04 7.14 1.99
C SER A 101 2.07 7.81 2.90
N TYR A 102 1.99 7.58 4.21
CA TYR A 102 2.90 8.18 5.18
C TYR A 102 4.30 7.57 5.24
N LEU A 103 4.54 6.43 4.59
CA LEU A 103 5.91 5.97 4.32
C LEU A 103 6.40 6.36 2.92
N GLY A 104 5.59 7.07 2.12
CA GLY A 104 5.96 7.54 0.79
C GLY A 104 7.31 8.27 0.78
N PRO A 105 7.54 9.30 1.61
CA PRO A 105 8.85 9.95 1.62
C PRO A 105 9.95 9.14 2.25
N PHE A 106 9.65 8.27 3.23
CA PHE A 106 10.67 7.37 3.75
C PHE A 106 11.21 6.51 2.62
N ALA A 107 10.33 6.00 1.76
CA ALA A 107 10.71 5.25 0.57
C ALA A 107 11.46 6.12 -0.47
N VAL A 108 11.10 7.39 -0.63
CA VAL A 108 11.88 8.36 -1.44
C VAL A 108 13.28 8.58 -0.86
N GLY A 109 13.41 8.75 0.45
CA GLY A 109 14.70 8.88 1.12
C GLY A 109 15.54 7.62 1.07
N LEU A 110 14.90 6.45 1.17
CA LEU A 110 15.54 5.15 1.01
C LEU A 110 16.09 4.93 -0.40
N ARG A 111 15.35 5.41 -1.42
CA ARG A 111 15.85 5.51 -2.79
C ARG A 111 17.01 6.49 -2.85
N GLY A 112 16.89 7.62 -2.19
CA GLY A 112 17.84 8.72 -2.32
C GLY A 112 17.96 9.12 -3.80
N GLY A 113 19.19 9.33 -4.28
CA GLY A 113 19.46 9.54 -5.70
C GLY A 113 19.62 8.25 -6.52
N SER A 114 19.34 7.07 -5.96
CA SER A 114 19.50 5.77 -6.62
C SER A 114 18.58 5.58 -7.82
N PRO A 115 19.04 4.85 -8.87
CA PRO A 115 18.19 4.39 -9.96
C PRO A 115 17.16 3.34 -9.53
N ALA A 116 17.13 2.94 -8.25
CA ALA A 116 16.14 2.00 -7.72
C ALA A 116 14.72 2.37 -8.18
N CYS A 117 13.99 1.36 -8.68
CA CYS A 117 12.57 1.51 -8.98
C CYS A 117 11.82 1.75 -7.67
N LEU A 118 11.07 2.85 -7.58
CA LEU A 118 10.30 3.18 -6.39
C LEU A 118 8.81 2.97 -6.62
N VAL A 119 8.23 2.02 -5.90
CA VAL A 119 6.79 1.75 -5.89
C VAL A 119 6.25 2.14 -4.51
N VAL A 120 5.10 2.82 -4.48
CA VAL A 120 4.39 3.08 -3.23
C VAL A 120 2.99 2.49 -3.32
N ASP A 121 2.69 1.56 -2.42
CA ASP A 121 1.35 1.05 -2.22
C ASP A 121 0.63 1.90 -1.18
N LEU A 122 -0.39 2.62 -1.62
CA LEU A 122 -1.20 3.47 -0.77
C LEU A 122 -2.16 2.67 0.11
N ASP A 123 -2.35 1.36 -0.16
CA ASP A 123 -3.43 0.52 0.38
C ASP A 123 -4.80 1.01 -0.07
N ASP A 124 -5.15 2.22 0.34
CA ASP A 124 -6.48 2.80 0.28
C ASP A 124 -6.43 4.33 0.21
N ASP A 125 -7.56 4.98 -0.08
CA ASP A 125 -7.62 6.44 -0.20
C ASP A 125 -7.68 7.09 1.19
N ASP A 126 -6.51 7.22 1.83
CA ASP A 126 -6.37 7.85 3.16
C ASP A 126 -6.98 9.29 3.17
N VAL A 127 -6.95 10.00 2.04
CA VAL A 127 -7.53 11.35 1.93
C VAL A 127 -9.05 11.27 2.00
N ALA A 128 -9.68 10.44 1.16
CA ALA A 128 -11.13 10.24 1.18
C ALA A 128 -11.61 9.65 2.51
N PHE A 129 -10.82 8.76 3.12
CA PHE A 129 -11.08 8.18 4.43
C PHE A 129 -11.24 9.26 5.50
N HIS A 130 -10.24 10.13 5.65
CA HIS A 130 -10.27 11.19 6.65
C HIS A 130 -11.35 12.24 6.35
N ASP A 131 -11.56 12.62 5.08
CA ASP A 131 -12.63 13.54 4.69
C ASP A 131 -14.03 13.00 5.05
N SER A 132 -14.27 11.69 4.85
CA SER A 132 -15.55 11.05 5.20
C SER A 132 -15.88 11.10 6.70
N ARG A 133 -14.86 11.31 7.55
CA ARG A 133 -14.97 11.40 9.00
C ARG A 133 -15.00 12.84 9.52
N GLY A 134 -14.95 13.84 8.63
CA GLY A 134 -14.82 15.24 8.99
C GLY A 134 -13.42 15.61 9.51
N GLU A 135 -12.43 14.75 9.30
CA GLU A 135 -11.04 14.94 9.72
C GLU A 135 -10.25 15.70 8.63
N HIS A 136 -10.78 16.85 8.18
CA HIS A 136 -10.30 17.58 7.00
C HIS A 136 -8.83 18.02 7.07
N ASP A 137 -8.33 18.32 8.27
CA ASP A 137 -6.93 18.68 8.46
C ASP A 137 -6.00 17.48 8.18
N LEU A 138 -6.37 16.27 8.63
CA LEU A 138 -5.64 15.04 8.34
C LEU A 138 -5.73 14.70 6.84
N ALA A 139 -6.92 14.81 6.24
CA ALA A 139 -7.11 14.59 4.81
C ALA A 139 -6.21 15.52 3.97
N ARG A 140 -6.14 16.81 4.34
CA ARG A 140 -5.26 17.79 3.69
C ARG A 140 -3.78 17.42 3.83
N GLN A 141 -3.37 16.91 4.99
CA GLN A 141 -1.99 16.48 5.23
C GLN A 141 -1.60 15.29 4.34
N HIS A 142 -2.44 14.25 4.27
CA HIS A 142 -2.22 13.12 3.38
C HIS A 142 -2.16 13.55 1.91
N ARG A 143 -2.97 14.53 1.49
CA ARG A 143 -2.95 15.06 0.13
C ARG A 143 -1.64 15.77 -0.22
N VAL A 144 -1.23 16.74 0.62
CA VAL A 144 0.03 17.48 0.44
C VAL A 144 1.22 16.52 0.38
N MET A 145 1.18 15.49 1.21
CA MET A 145 2.17 14.44 1.27
C MET A 145 2.24 13.61 -0.03
N ILE A 146 1.09 13.10 -0.50
CA ILE A 146 1.02 12.32 -1.75
C ILE A 146 1.47 13.18 -2.93
N ASP A 147 1.00 14.42 -3.03
CA ASP A 147 1.39 15.35 -4.09
C ASP A 147 2.91 15.60 -4.10
N TRP A 148 3.56 15.56 -2.94
CA TRP A 148 5.01 15.71 -2.83
C TRP A 148 5.79 14.46 -3.28
N PHE A 149 5.45 13.25 -2.82
CA PHE A 149 6.24 12.06 -3.17
C PHE A 149 5.85 11.44 -4.51
N ALA A 150 4.60 11.58 -4.97
CA ALA A 150 4.11 10.91 -6.19
C ALA A 150 4.98 11.17 -7.43
N PRO A 151 5.47 12.39 -7.72
CA PRO A 151 6.38 12.65 -8.84
C PRO A 151 7.71 11.88 -8.78
N HIS A 152 8.12 11.45 -7.59
CA HIS A 152 9.38 10.73 -7.35
C HIS A 152 9.20 9.20 -7.43
N THR A 153 7.97 8.72 -7.62
CA THR A 153 7.66 7.29 -7.73
C THR A 153 7.64 6.84 -9.18
N ASP A 154 7.99 5.57 -9.39
CA ASP A 154 7.85 4.88 -10.66
C ASP A 154 6.44 4.30 -10.83
N LEU A 155 5.80 3.95 -9.72
CA LEU A 155 4.43 3.44 -9.70
C LEU A 155 3.76 3.72 -8.35
N LEU A 156 2.49 4.15 -8.40
CA LEU A 156 1.60 4.11 -7.25
C LEU A 156 0.61 2.95 -7.43
N VAL A 157 0.42 2.16 -6.37
CA VAL A 157 -0.56 1.07 -6.35
C VAL A 157 -1.56 1.25 -5.21
N SER A 158 -2.75 0.67 -5.36
CA SER A 158 -3.78 0.61 -4.33
C SER A 158 -4.62 -0.67 -4.44
N ALA A 159 -5.41 -0.95 -3.41
CA ALA A 159 -6.20 -2.17 -3.36
C ALA A 159 -7.48 -2.14 -4.20
N SER A 160 -8.06 -0.96 -4.45
CA SER A 160 -9.34 -0.79 -5.13
C SER A 160 -9.30 0.17 -6.32
N GLY A 161 -8.19 0.89 -6.53
CA GLY A 161 -8.05 1.86 -7.61
C GLY A 161 -8.69 3.20 -7.27
N PHE A 162 -7.86 4.23 -7.14
CA PHE A 162 -8.27 5.63 -7.04
C PHE A 162 -7.18 6.53 -7.61
N GLY A 163 -7.56 7.73 -8.05
CA GLY A 163 -6.64 8.65 -8.71
C GLY A 163 -5.92 7.98 -9.89
N SER A 164 -4.59 8.07 -9.91
CA SER A 164 -3.73 7.45 -10.96
C SER A 164 -2.99 6.21 -10.47
N THR A 165 -3.59 5.43 -9.56
CA THR A 165 -2.98 4.19 -9.03
C THR A 165 -3.27 3.00 -9.93
N ALA A 166 -2.30 2.09 -10.04
CA ALA A 166 -2.56 0.73 -10.53
C ALA A 166 -3.19 -0.12 -9.41
N ILE A 167 -3.97 -1.12 -9.80
CA ILE A 167 -4.71 -1.96 -8.85
C ILE A 167 -3.90 -3.21 -8.54
N VAL A 168 -3.58 -3.42 -7.26
CA VAL A 168 -3.14 -4.71 -6.71
C VAL A 168 -4.14 -5.06 -5.61
N PRO A 169 -5.14 -5.92 -5.89
CA PRO A 169 -6.22 -6.17 -4.95
C PRO A 169 -5.72 -6.79 -3.66
N ASN A 170 -6.48 -6.66 -2.58
CA ASN A 170 -6.22 -7.46 -1.39
C ASN A 170 -6.51 -8.94 -1.65
N VAL A 171 -5.76 -9.80 -0.98
CA VAL A 171 -5.92 -11.25 -1.08
C VAL A 171 -6.90 -11.76 -0.03
N ALA A 172 -7.59 -12.85 -0.35
CA ALA A 172 -8.33 -13.61 0.66
C ALA A 172 -7.36 -14.11 1.75
N PRO A 173 -7.65 -13.90 3.05
CA PRO A 173 -6.77 -14.37 4.13
C PRO A 173 -6.62 -15.89 4.13
N SER A 174 -7.72 -16.60 3.89
CA SER A 174 -7.76 -18.04 3.71
C SER A 174 -7.73 -18.45 2.23
N SER A 175 -7.18 -19.65 1.96
CA SER A 175 -7.33 -20.26 0.64
C SER A 175 -8.77 -20.70 0.42
N PRO A 176 -9.32 -20.56 -0.81
CA PRO A 176 -10.68 -20.99 -1.09
C PRO A 176 -10.84 -22.50 -0.87
N VAL A 177 -11.90 -22.89 -0.17
CA VAL A 177 -12.26 -24.31 0.00
C VAL A 177 -12.66 -24.92 -1.33
N ALA A 178 -12.43 -26.23 -1.48
CA ALA A 178 -12.79 -26.94 -2.71
C ALA A 178 -14.30 -27.03 -2.91
N GLU A 179 -15.05 -27.22 -1.82
CA GLU A 179 -16.52 -27.26 -1.82
C GLU A 179 -17.06 -26.51 -0.59
N PRO A 180 -18.16 -25.75 -0.70
CA PRO A 180 -18.82 -25.14 0.45
C PRO A 180 -19.29 -26.20 1.45
N ALA A 181 -19.12 -25.91 2.74
CA ALA A 181 -19.74 -26.72 3.79
C ALA A 181 -21.28 -26.65 3.69
N ALA A 182 -21.95 -27.76 4.04
CA ALA A 182 -23.39 -27.74 4.29
C ALA A 182 -23.61 -27.35 5.76
N PRO A 183 -24.05 -26.11 6.06
CA PRO A 183 -24.22 -25.68 7.44
C PRO A 183 -25.31 -26.52 8.14
N PRO A 184 -25.23 -26.68 9.48
CA PRO A 184 -26.24 -27.41 10.24
C PRO A 184 -27.66 -26.94 9.98
N THR A 185 -28.62 -27.86 10.13
CA THR A 185 -30.04 -27.53 9.92
C THR A 185 -30.59 -26.58 10.98
N HIS A 186 -30.20 -26.70 12.25
CA HIS A 186 -30.62 -25.79 13.32
C HIS A 186 -29.59 -25.70 14.45
N PRO A 187 -29.53 -24.56 15.18
CA PRO A 187 -30.14 -23.28 14.80
C PRO A 187 -29.43 -22.66 13.58
N PRO A 188 -30.14 -21.88 12.73
CA PRO A 188 -29.49 -21.05 11.71
C PRO A 188 -28.55 -20.03 12.35
N ILE A 189 -27.27 -20.02 11.96
CA ILE A 189 -26.32 -19.01 12.45
C ILE A 189 -26.06 -17.96 11.36
N VAL A 190 -26.14 -16.69 11.75
CA VAL A 190 -25.68 -15.53 10.98
C VAL A 190 -24.47 -14.94 11.68
N THR A 191 -23.37 -14.74 10.97
CA THR A 191 -22.11 -14.29 11.59
C THR A 191 -21.66 -12.93 11.07
N MET A 192 -21.31 -12.04 12.00
CA MET A 192 -20.50 -10.85 11.74
C MET A 192 -19.14 -11.03 12.42
N PHE A 193 -18.06 -10.68 11.73
CA PHE A 193 -16.72 -10.74 12.31
C PHE A 193 -15.84 -9.55 11.93
N GLY A 194 -14.85 -9.26 12.76
CA GLY A 194 -13.83 -8.25 12.50
C GLY A 194 -13.14 -7.76 13.77
N ASN A 195 -12.38 -6.67 13.65
CA ASN A 195 -11.86 -5.93 14.80
C ASN A 195 -12.88 -4.85 15.20
N LEU A 196 -13.57 -5.04 16.33
CA LEU A 196 -14.62 -4.16 16.85
C LEU A 196 -14.06 -3.00 17.71
N ASP A 197 -12.76 -2.96 17.98
CA ASP A 197 -12.12 -1.73 18.49
C ASP A 197 -12.14 -0.63 17.42
N TYR A 198 -12.09 -1.05 16.15
CA TYR A 198 -12.22 -0.15 15.01
C TYR A 198 -13.65 0.38 14.88
N ALA A 199 -13.80 1.70 14.97
CA ALA A 199 -15.10 2.37 15.08
C ALA A 199 -16.12 1.97 13.99
N PRO A 200 -15.75 1.92 12.69
CA PRO A 200 -16.68 1.48 11.64
C PRO A 200 -17.26 0.07 11.85
N ASN A 201 -16.47 -0.88 12.35
CA ASN A 201 -16.96 -2.24 12.62
C ASN A 201 -17.88 -2.27 13.84
N ARG A 202 -17.59 -1.48 14.87
CA ARG A 202 -18.44 -1.36 16.06
C ARG A 202 -19.79 -0.71 15.74
N ASP A 203 -19.78 0.34 14.94
CA ASP A 203 -21.00 1.03 14.51
C ASP A 203 -21.86 0.11 13.64
N ALA A 204 -21.23 -0.66 12.75
CA ALA A 204 -21.87 -1.71 11.96
C ALA A 204 -22.51 -2.81 12.84
N ALA A 205 -21.79 -3.29 13.87
CA ALA A 205 -22.30 -4.31 14.79
C ALA A 205 -23.49 -3.79 15.61
N ARG A 206 -23.41 -2.54 16.09
CA ARG A 206 -24.52 -1.90 16.78
C ARG A 206 -25.75 -1.79 15.89
N TRP A 207 -25.60 -1.27 14.68
CA TRP A 207 -26.71 -1.14 13.73
C TRP A 207 -27.36 -2.49 13.41
N LEU A 208 -26.54 -3.52 13.16
CA LEU A 208 -27.00 -4.88 12.96
C LEU A 208 -27.83 -5.37 14.16
N SER A 209 -27.32 -5.25 15.38
CA SER A 209 -27.99 -5.76 16.58
C SER A 209 -29.25 -4.96 16.96
N THR A 210 -29.26 -3.64 16.76
CA THR A 210 -30.36 -2.78 17.23
C THR A 210 -31.44 -2.51 16.20
N GLU A 211 -31.12 -2.50 14.90
CA GLU A 211 -32.06 -2.13 13.84
C GLU A 211 -32.45 -3.31 12.94
N VAL A 212 -31.49 -4.15 12.57
CA VAL A 212 -31.70 -5.26 11.60
C VAL A 212 -32.16 -6.54 12.29
N TRP A 213 -31.40 -7.00 13.29
CA TRP A 213 -31.59 -8.31 13.93
C TRP A 213 -32.97 -8.50 14.59
N PRO A 214 -33.60 -7.47 15.19
CA PRO A 214 -34.97 -7.59 15.69
C PRO A 214 -36.00 -7.90 14.58
N LEU A 215 -35.74 -7.49 13.34
CA LEU A 215 -36.60 -7.80 12.20
C LEU A 215 -36.44 -9.28 11.80
N VAL A 216 -35.20 -9.75 11.72
CA VAL A 216 -34.86 -11.15 11.41
C VAL A 216 -35.43 -12.10 12.47
N SER A 217 -35.23 -11.79 13.74
CA SER A 217 -35.65 -12.62 14.88
C SER A 217 -37.18 -12.78 14.97
N ARG A 218 -37.96 -11.83 14.44
CA ARG A 218 -39.42 -11.96 14.36
C ARG A 218 -39.88 -12.91 13.26
N LEU A 219 -39.11 -13.01 12.18
CA LEU A 219 -39.44 -13.84 11.01
C LEU A 219 -38.88 -15.25 11.17
N VAL A 220 -37.69 -15.39 11.74
CA VAL A 220 -37.00 -16.67 12.00
C VAL A 220 -36.58 -16.73 13.47
N PRO A 221 -37.49 -17.08 14.41
CA PRO A 221 -37.23 -16.99 15.85
C PRO A 221 -36.11 -17.89 16.38
N ASP A 222 -35.81 -18.99 15.69
CA ASP A 222 -34.76 -19.93 16.08
C ASP A 222 -33.36 -19.52 15.53
N ALA A 223 -33.27 -18.44 14.74
CA ALA A 223 -31.99 -17.98 14.20
C ALA A 223 -31.13 -17.30 15.29
N GLU A 224 -29.82 -17.49 15.19
CA GLU A 224 -28.83 -16.90 16.09
C GLU A 224 -27.92 -15.93 15.33
N LEU A 225 -27.71 -14.76 15.92
CA LEU A 225 -26.68 -13.82 15.50
C LEU A 225 -25.45 -14.06 16.37
N VAL A 226 -24.29 -14.15 15.71
CA VAL A 226 -22.99 -14.23 16.35
C VAL A 226 -22.13 -13.07 15.84
N VAL A 227 -21.64 -12.25 16.77
CA VAL A 227 -20.66 -11.19 16.51
C VAL A 227 -19.34 -11.63 17.15
N CYS A 228 -18.26 -11.73 16.37
CA CYS A 228 -16.98 -12.21 16.88
C CYS A 228 -15.77 -11.39 16.42
N GLY A 229 -14.65 -11.59 17.13
CA GLY A 229 -13.40 -10.89 16.94
C GLY A 229 -13.07 -9.91 18.08
N THR A 230 -11.88 -9.31 18.02
CA THR A 230 -11.35 -8.43 19.08
C THR A 230 -12.32 -7.28 19.38
N GLY A 231 -12.61 -7.03 20.66
CA GLY A 231 -13.49 -5.94 21.09
C GLY A 231 -14.99 -6.24 20.98
N SER A 232 -15.37 -7.50 20.71
CA SER A 232 -16.78 -7.90 20.62
C SER A 232 -17.38 -8.38 21.96
N ASP A 233 -16.57 -8.66 22.98
CA ASP A 233 -17.00 -9.27 24.26
C ASP A 233 -18.11 -8.49 24.98
N ASP A 234 -18.11 -7.16 24.86
CA ASP A 234 -19.07 -6.26 25.50
C ASP A 234 -20.24 -5.86 24.59
N LEU A 235 -20.35 -6.46 23.39
CA LEU A 235 -21.42 -6.17 22.44
C LEU A 235 -22.56 -7.20 22.54
N ASP A 236 -23.78 -6.76 22.23
CA ASP A 236 -24.90 -7.69 22.04
C ASP A 236 -24.56 -8.71 20.95
N HIS A 237 -24.80 -9.99 21.25
CA HIS A 237 -24.42 -11.14 20.40
C HIS A 237 -22.90 -11.38 20.26
N GLY A 238 -22.09 -10.66 21.04
CA GLY A 238 -20.65 -10.80 21.13
C GLY A 238 -20.21 -12.12 21.75
N ILE A 239 -19.24 -12.80 21.11
CA ILE A 239 -18.60 -14.01 21.66
C ILE A 239 -17.08 -13.86 21.86
N GLY A 240 -16.56 -12.65 21.65
CA GLY A 240 -15.13 -12.39 21.76
C GLY A 240 -14.33 -12.90 20.56
N PHE A 241 -13.01 -12.99 20.76
CA PHE A 241 -12.08 -13.54 19.77
C PHE A 241 -12.33 -15.04 19.55
N VAL A 242 -12.27 -15.49 18.30
CA VAL A 242 -12.45 -16.89 17.90
C VAL A 242 -11.17 -17.38 17.24
N ASP A 243 -10.56 -18.41 17.83
CA ASP A 243 -9.28 -18.97 17.33
C ASP A 243 -9.42 -19.63 15.95
N ASP A 244 -10.53 -20.36 15.73
CA ASP A 244 -10.86 -21.01 14.47
C ASP A 244 -12.09 -20.35 13.83
N LEU A 245 -11.84 -19.24 13.14
CA LEU A 245 -12.89 -18.52 12.42
C LEU A 245 -13.50 -19.40 11.31
N GLY A 246 -12.71 -20.25 10.64
CA GLY A 246 -13.18 -21.14 9.57
C GLY A 246 -14.26 -22.10 10.06
N ALA A 247 -14.02 -22.78 11.18
CA ALA A 247 -15.00 -23.68 11.79
C ALA A 247 -16.31 -22.97 12.20
N LEU A 248 -16.24 -21.69 12.58
CA LEU A 248 -17.44 -20.88 12.81
C LEU A 248 -18.15 -20.57 11.49
N LEU A 249 -17.42 -20.11 10.48
CA LEU A 249 -17.97 -19.76 9.16
C LEU A 249 -18.63 -20.95 8.47
N GLU A 250 -18.04 -22.14 8.53
CA GLU A 250 -18.62 -23.38 7.98
C GLU A 250 -19.97 -23.76 8.61
N ARG A 251 -20.22 -23.31 9.84
CA ARG A 251 -21.50 -23.52 10.55
C ARG A 251 -22.52 -22.43 10.26
N SER A 252 -22.11 -21.31 9.68
CA SER A 252 -22.96 -20.16 9.41
C SER A 252 -23.72 -20.34 8.09
N ARG A 253 -25.01 -19.98 8.08
CA ARG A 253 -25.81 -19.97 6.85
C ARG A 253 -25.42 -18.81 5.94
N CYS A 254 -25.01 -17.71 6.54
CA CYS A 254 -24.44 -16.56 5.85
C CYS A 254 -23.59 -15.75 6.82
N THR A 255 -22.74 -14.89 6.26
CA THR A 255 -22.13 -13.80 7.01
C THR A 255 -22.77 -12.47 6.63
N VAL A 256 -22.59 -11.48 7.50
CA VAL A 256 -23.02 -10.12 7.26
C VAL A 256 -21.86 -9.15 7.44
N ALA A 257 -21.76 -8.21 6.50
CA ALA A 257 -20.77 -7.14 6.50
C ALA A 257 -21.47 -5.78 6.33
N PRO A 258 -22.22 -5.26 7.33
CA PRO A 258 -22.99 -4.04 7.16
C PRO A 258 -22.09 -2.79 7.21
N ILE A 259 -21.36 -2.51 6.13
CA ILE A 259 -20.38 -1.41 6.08
C ILE A 259 -21.10 -0.07 5.93
N LEU A 260 -21.10 0.73 6.99
CA LEU A 260 -21.78 2.04 7.01
C LEU A 260 -20.82 3.21 6.75
N SER A 261 -19.53 2.99 7.02
CA SER A 261 -18.46 3.96 6.81
C SER A 261 -17.11 3.23 6.74
N GLY A 262 -16.08 3.95 6.33
CA GLY A 262 -14.72 3.44 6.22
C GLY A 262 -14.34 3.02 4.80
N SER A 263 -13.05 3.09 4.54
CA SER A 263 -12.42 2.78 3.26
C SER A 263 -11.69 1.42 3.34
N GLY A 264 -11.29 0.86 2.21
CA GLY A 264 -10.42 -0.32 2.16
C GLY A 264 -11.11 -1.59 1.69
N THR A 265 -10.34 -2.55 1.15
CA THR A 265 -10.94 -3.79 0.63
C THR A 265 -11.62 -4.57 1.75
N ARG A 266 -12.84 -5.06 1.47
CA ARG A 266 -13.64 -5.76 2.47
C ARG A 266 -13.14 -7.20 2.64
N ILE A 267 -12.00 -7.34 3.32
CA ILE A 267 -11.32 -8.62 3.57
C ILE A 267 -12.26 -9.65 4.22
N LYS A 268 -13.19 -9.21 5.07
CA LYS A 268 -14.23 -10.09 5.65
C LYS A 268 -15.16 -10.74 4.61
N ILE A 269 -15.41 -10.06 3.50
CA ILE A 269 -16.19 -10.61 2.38
C ILE A 269 -15.35 -11.65 1.63
N LEU A 270 -14.08 -11.33 1.34
CA LEU A 270 -13.14 -12.27 0.72
C LEU A 270 -12.96 -13.53 1.57
N GLU A 271 -12.81 -13.38 2.89
CA GLU A 271 -12.70 -14.49 3.83
C GLU A 271 -13.98 -15.34 3.83
N SER A 272 -15.15 -14.71 3.89
CA SER A 272 -16.44 -15.43 3.83
C SER A 272 -16.57 -16.25 2.55
N TRP A 273 -16.25 -15.65 1.41
CA TRP A 273 -16.27 -16.34 0.12
C TRP A 273 -15.22 -17.44 0.03
N ALA A 274 -14.02 -17.27 0.61
CA ALA A 274 -13.01 -18.32 0.66
C ALA A 274 -13.50 -19.56 1.43
N HIS A 275 -14.37 -19.38 2.43
CA HIS A 275 -15.05 -20.49 3.14
C HIS A 275 -16.37 -20.94 2.48
N GLY A 276 -16.70 -20.40 1.31
CA GLY A 276 -17.94 -20.72 0.60
C GLY A 276 -19.19 -20.24 1.31
N VAL A 277 -19.10 -19.21 2.15
CA VAL A 277 -20.24 -18.67 2.91
C VAL A 277 -20.84 -17.46 2.18
N PRO A 278 -22.15 -17.45 1.88
CA PRO A 278 -22.81 -16.30 1.26
C PRO A 278 -22.77 -15.07 2.17
N VAL A 279 -22.74 -13.89 1.56
CA VAL A 279 -22.57 -12.63 2.28
C VAL A 279 -23.77 -11.71 2.02
N VAL A 280 -24.26 -11.04 3.06
CA VAL A 280 -25.11 -9.83 2.95
C VAL A 280 -24.28 -8.61 3.34
N THR A 281 -24.33 -7.55 2.54
CA THR A 281 -23.52 -6.34 2.74
C THR A 281 -24.26 -5.10 2.23
N THR A 282 -23.67 -3.93 2.44
CA THR A 282 -24.15 -2.65 1.90
C THR A 282 -23.53 -2.37 0.54
N SER A 283 -24.04 -1.37 -0.19
CA SER A 283 -23.45 -0.90 -1.44
C SER A 283 -21.99 -0.47 -1.23
N LEU A 284 -21.70 0.21 -0.11
CA LEU A 284 -20.34 0.57 0.30
C LEU A 284 -19.46 -0.67 0.57
N GLY A 285 -20.08 -1.78 0.98
CA GLY A 285 -19.40 -3.03 1.24
C GLY A 285 -18.96 -3.79 -0.02
N VAL A 286 -19.45 -3.46 -1.22
CA VAL A 286 -19.00 -4.11 -2.47
C VAL A 286 -18.03 -3.26 -3.28
N GLU A 287 -17.78 -2.01 -2.87
CA GLU A 287 -16.84 -1.13 -3.55
C GLU A 287 -15.43 -1.74 -3.63
N GLY A 288 -14.82 -1.64 -4.82
CA GLY A 288 -13.51 -2.23 -5.11
C GLY A 288 -13.49 -3.75 -5.26
N LEU A 289 -14.65 -4.43 -5.20
CA LEU A 289 -14.79 -5.85 -5.50
C LEU A 289 -15.48 -6.05 -6.86
N ASP A 290 -15.04 -7.05 -7.62
CA ASP A 290 -15.66 -7.50 -8.88
C ASP A 290 -16.96 -8.30 -8.64
N ALA A 291 -17.76 -7.84 -7.67
CA ALA A 291 -18.94 -8.51 -7.16
C ALA A 291 -20.23 -7.90 -7.74
N ARG A 292 -21.30 -8.69 -7.73
CA ARG A 292 -22.61 -8.29 -8.26
C ARG A 292 -23.70 -8.78 -7.32
N ASP A 293 -24.65 -7.89 -7.01
CA ASP A 293 -25.84 -8.23 -6.22
C ASP A 293 -26.61 -9.39 -6.88
N GLY A 294 -27.06 -10.34 -6.06
CA GLY A 294 -27.79 -11.53 -6.48
C GLY A 294 -26.95 -12.60 -7.18
N VAL A 295 -25.66 -12.36 -7.44
CA VAL A 295 -24.74 -13.33 -8.08
C VAL A 295 -23.65 -13.78 -7.13
N HIS A 296 -22.90 -12.84 -6.55
CA HIS A 296 -21.79 -13.14 -5.64
C HIS A 296 -22.13 -12.81 -4.18
N VAL A 297 -23.06 -11.87 -3.98
CA VAL A 297 -23.39 -11.25 -2.70
C VAL A 297 -24.82 -10.72 -2.74
N LEU A 298 -25.45 -10.52 -1.58
CA LEU A 298 -26.69 -9.75 -1.49
C LEU A 298 -26.41 -8.36 -0.93
N VAL A 299 -26.93 -7.34 -1.62
CA VAL A 299 -26.73 -5.93 -1.28
C VAL A 299 -28.04 -5.31 -0.79
N ALA A 300 -27.95 -4.57 0.31
CA ALA A 300 -29.02 -3.79 0.90
C ALA A 300 -28.45 -2.65 1.76
N ASP A 301 -29.07 -1.46 1.72
CA ASP A 301 -28.56 -0.26 2.40
C ASP A 301 -29.42 0.22 3.57
N ASP A 302 -30.60 -0.37 3.79
CA ASP A 302 -31.49 -0.04 4.91
C ASP A 302 -31.84 -1.28 5.73
N ALA A 303 -32.23 -1.08 7.00
CA ALA A 303 -32.40 -2.18 7.94
C ALA A 303 -33.46 -3.20 7.52
N ALA A 304 -34.55 -2.74 6.89
CA ALA A 304 -35.64 -3.61 6.47
C ALA A 304 -35.23 -4.46 5.26
N SER A 305 -34.64 -3.84 4.23
CA SER A 305 -34.14 -4.60 3.08
C SER A 305 -33.00 -5.52 3.46
N PHE A 306 -32.10 -5.11 4.36
CA PHE A 306 -30.99 -5.95 4.85
C PHE A 306 -31.52 -7.18 5.59
N ALA A 307 -32.51 -7.00 6.46
CA ALA A 307 -33.15 -8.12 7.17
C ALA A 307 -33.81 -9.10 6.20
N VAL A 308 -34.48 -8.61 5.13
CA VAL A 308 -35.06 -9.47 4.09
C VAL A 308 -33.98 -10.31 3.41
N ARG A 309 -32.85 -9.71 3.03
CA ARG A 309 -31.73 -10.46 2.41
C ARG A 309 -31.15 -11.53 3.35
N ILE A 310 -31.06 -11.24 4.65
CA ILE A 310 -30.66 -12.26 5.64
C ILE A 310 -31.69 -13.41 5.63
N VAL A 311 -32.98 -13.10 5.73
CA VAL A 311 -34.05 -14.11 5.75
C VAL A 311 -34.07 -14.95 4.48
N ASP A 312 -33.89 -14.36 3.30
CA ASP A 312 -33.75 -15.09 2.03
C ASP A 312 -32.64 -16.14 2.13
N LEU A 313 -31.49 -15.78 2.68
CA LEU A 313 -30.38 -16.72 2.92
C LEU A 313 -30.62 -17.67 4.06
N LEU A 314 -31.49 -17.39 5.03
CA LEU A 314 -31.85 -18.37 6.04
C LEU A 314 -32.78 -19.43 5.44
N ASP A 315 -33.71 -19.05 4.59
CA ASP A 315 -34.82 -19.91 4.13
C ASP A 315 -34.57 -20.63 2.80
N ASP A 316 -33.66 -20.12 1.94
CA ASP A 316 -33.41 -20.69 0.60
C ASP A 316 -32.01 -21.36 0.49
N PRO A 317 -31.92 -22.69 0.65
CA PRO A 317 -30.68 -23.44 0.44
C PRO A 317 -30.14 -23.36 -0.98
N ALA A 318 -30.99 -23.22 -2.00
CA ALA A 318 -30.58 -23.17 -3.39
C ALA A 318 -29.91 -21.83 -3.71
N MET A 319 -30.49 -20.73 -3.20
CA MET A 319 -29.87 -19.40 -3.28
C MET A 319 -28.52 -19.39 -2.56
N ARG A 320 -28.45 -19.91 -1.32
CA ARG A 320 -27.18 -20.03 -0.59
C ARG A 320 -26.13 -20.77 -1.43
N ALA A 321 -26.45 -21.97 -1.91
CA ALA A 321 -25.52 -22.76 -2.71
C ALA A 321 -25.07 -22.06 -4.00
N SER A 322 -25.94 -21.28 -4.64
CA SER A 322 -25.60 -20.49 -5.83
C SER A 322 -24.62 -19.36 -5.53
N LEU A 323 -24.88 -18.57 -4.48
CA LEU A 323 -24.02 -17.48 -4.06
C LEU A 323 -22.67 -18.00 -3.53
N SER A 324 -22.69 -19.09 -2.76
CA SER A 324 -21.49 -19.78 -2.27
C SER A 324 -20.54 -20.17 -3.39
N ARG A 325 -21.06 -20.87 -4.43
CA ARG A 325 -20.24 -21.27 -5.58
C ARG A 325 -19.69 -20.06 -6.33
N SER A 326 -20.53 -19.08 -6.60
CA SER A 326 -20.12 -17.88 -7.35
C SER A 326 -19.08 -17.06 -6.57
N GLY A 327 -19.21 -16.95 -5.25
CA GLY A 327 -18.24 -16.29 -4.38
C GLY A 327 -16.90 -17.03 -4.35
N LEU A 328 -16.91 -18.36 -4.24
CA LEU A 328 -15.70 -19.18 -4.29
C LEU A 328 -14.97 -19.03 -5.63
N GLU A 329 -15.70 -19.14 -6.74
CA GLU A 329 -15.15 -18.96 -8.09
C GLU A 329 -14.50 -17.58 -8.22
N LEU A 330 -15.19 -16.52 -7.75
CA LEU A 330 -14.65 -15.16 -7.79
C LEU A 330 -13.37 -15.01 -6.94
N VAL A 331 -13.32 -15.58 -5.74
CA VAL A 331 -12.12 -15.57 -4.91
C VAL A 331 -10.98 -16.33 -5.58
N ALA A 332 -11.23 -17.55 -6.07
CA ALA A 332 -10.23 -18.36 -6.74
C ALA A 332 -9.63 -17.66 -7.97
N ASP A 333 -10.48 -16.99 -8.75
CA ASP A 333 -10.09 -16.37 -10.02
C ASP A 333 -9.42 -14.99 -9.86
N ARG A 334 -9.76 -14.24 -8.81
CA ARG A 334 -9.34 -12.81 -8.69
C ARG A 334 -8.59 -12.47 -7.41
N TYR A 335 -8.87 -13.14 -6.30
CA TYR A 335 -8.43 -12.73 -4.96
C TYR A 335 -7.57 -13.77 -4.26
N ALA A 336 -7.35 -14.94 -4.87
CA ALA A 336 -6.44 -15.95 -4.34
C ALA A 336 -5.01 -15.43 -4.37
N LYS A 337 -4.29 -15.59 -3.26
CA LYS A 337 -2.93 -15.09 -3.09
C LYS A 337 -1.98 -15.44 -4.25
N PRO A 338 -1.90 -16.69 -4.76
CA PRO A 338 -1.01 -17.01 -5.88
C PRO A 338 -1.34 -16.24 -7.17
N HIS A 339 -2.62 -15.97 -7.44
CA HIS A 339 -3.06 -15.21 -8.60
C HIS A 339 -2.63 -13.75 -8.49
N VAL A 340 -2.95 -13.12 -7.36
CA VAL A 340 -2.61 -11.72 -7.10
C VAL A 340 -1.09 -11.51 -7.03
N ALA A 341 -0.36 -12.44 -6.39
CA ALA A 341 1.10 -12.38 -6.33
C ALA A 341 1.73 -12.46 -7.72
N THR A 342 1.24 -13.34 -8.59
CA THR A 342 1.71 -13.43 -9.98
C THR A 342 1.50 -12.12 -10.73
N ALA A 343 0.30 -11.54 -10.67
CA ALA A 343 -0.01 -10.27 -11.32
C ALA A 343 0.82 -9.11 -10.75
N ALA A 344 1.03 -9.07 -9.42
CA ALA A 344 1.85 -8.07 -8.77
C ALA A 344 3.33 -8.18 -9.20
N ARG A 345 3.90 -9.40 -9.24
CA ARG A 345 5.28 -9.62 -9.72
C ARG A 345 5.44 -9.19 -11.18
N GLU A 346 4.48 -9.51 -12.04
CA GLU A 346 4.51 -9.08 -13.45
C GLU A 346 4.45 -7.54 -13.58
N LEU A 347 3.60 -6.88 -12.80
CA LEU A 347 3.50 -5.42 -12.76
C LEU A 347 4.81 -4.79 -12.28
N LEU A 348 5.40 -5.32 -11.20
CA LEU A 348 6.67 -4.84 -10.66
C LEU A 348 7.83 -5.06 -11.66
N ASP A 349 7.94 -6.24 -12.27
CA ASP A 349 8.97 -6.53 -13.28
C ASP A 349 8.88 -5.59 -14.48
N GLN A 350 7.66 -5.31 -14.96
CA GLN A 350 7.44 -4.35 -16.04
C GLN A 350 7.85 -2.93 -15.63
N THR A 351 7.55 -2.55 -14.38
CA THR A 351 7.89 -1.23 -13.84
C THR A 351 9.40 -1.10 -13.70
N VAL A 352 10.08 -2.07 -13.07
CA VAL A 352 11.55 -2.12 -12.94
C VAL A 352 12.22 -2.03 -14.31
N ARG A 353 11.76 -2.80 -15.31
CA ARG A 353 12.30 -2.73 -16.68
C ARG A 353 12.11 -1.37 -17.34
N ARG A 354 11.04 -0.64 -17.02
CA ARG A 354 10.82 0.73 -17.51
C ARG A 354 11.67 1.75 -16.76
N SER A 355 11.83 1.59 -15.44
CA SER A 355 12.66 2.43 -14.60
C SER A 355 14.14 2.35 -14.97
N ILE A 356 14.66 1.14 -15.21
CA ILE A 356 16.03 0.93 -15.73
C ILE A 356 16.22 1.60 -17.11
N ARG A 357 15.14 1.76 -17.88
CA ARG A 357 15.15 2.40 -19.19
C ARG A 357 14.80 3.89 -19.13
N ARG A 358 14.58 4.48 -17.95
CA ARG A 358 14.38 5.93 -17.86
C ARG A 358 15.69 6.59 -18.30
N PRO A 359 15.63 7.54 -19.24
CA PRO A 359 16.81 8.27 -19.63
C PRO A 359 17.38 8.99 -18.40
N GLY A 360 18.71 8.96 -18.26
CA GLY A 360 19.44 9.76 -17.28
C GLY A 360 19.25 11.26 -17.54
N PRO A 361 19.92 12.13 -16.77
CA PRO A 361 19.92 13.55 -17.10
C PRO A 361 20.59 13.68 -18.46
N ALA A 362 19.94 14.37 -19.39
CA ALA A 362 20.51 14.67 -20.69
C ALA A 362 20.91 16.15 -20.73
N GLN A 363 22.05 16.45 -21.34
CA GLN A 363 22.37 17.82 -21.74
C GLN A 363 21.26 18.34 -22.65
N ALA A 364 20.90 19.62 -22.47
CA ALA A 364 19.97 20.27 -23.38
C ALA A 364 20.57 20.31 -24.80
N ASP A 365 19.71 20.22 -25.81
CA ASP A 365 20.12 20.38 -27.19
C ASP A 365 20.72 21.78 -27.46
N ASP A 366 21.56 21.87 -28.49
CA ASP A 366 22.12 23.11 -29.02
C ASP A 366 22.96 23.94 -28.03
N LEU A 367 23.70 23.31 -27.11
CA LEU A 367 24.66 24.00 -26.24
C LEU A 367 26.05 24.13 -26.90
N ASP A 368 26.65 25.32 -26.81
CA ASP A 368 28.04 25.54 -27.21
C ASP A 368 28.97 25.45 -25.99
N LEU A 369 29.99 24.59 -26.05
CA LEU A 369 30.92 24.35 -24.96
C LEU A 369 32.28 24.98 -25.22
N ALA A 370 32.84 25.66 -24.23
CA ALA A 370 34.20 26.20 -24.26
C ALA A 370 34.95 25.87 -22.97
N GLU A 371 36.16 25.31 -23.08
CA GLU A 371 37.04 25.09 -21.94
C GLU A 371 37.51 26.43 -21.35
N ALA A 372 37.55 26.51 -20.02
CA ALA A 372 38.14 27.62 -19.28
C ALA A 372 39.19 27.10 -18.29
N ASP A 373 40.12 27.96 -17.88
CA ASP A 373 41.24 27.60 -17.00
C ASP A 373 40.79 26.98 -15.65
N ASP A 374 39.56 27.28 -15.22
CA ASP A 374 38.97 26.83 -13.96
C ASP A 374 37.60 26.14 -14.12
N GLY A 375 37.31 25.56 -15.29
CA GLY A 375 36.08 24.80 -15.50
C GLY A 375 35.58 24.76 -16.94
N LEU A 376 34.26 24.87 -17.10
CA LEU A 376 33.57 24.78 -18.39
C LEU A 376 32.63 25.97 -18.56
N VAL A 377 32.72 26.65 -19.71
CA VAL A 377 31.74 27.65 -20.12
C VAL A 377 30.73 26.97 -21.04
N VAL A 378 29.46 27.03 -20.66
CA VAL A 378 28.33 26.50 -21.43
C VAL A 378 27.49 27.68 -21.90
N PHE A 379 27.32 27.80 -23.21
CA PHE A 379 26.50 28.85 -23.82
C PHE A 379 25.17 28.27 -24.28
N GLU A 380 24.07 28.85 -23.80
CA GLU A 380 22.69 28.56 -24.20
C GLU A 380 22.28 29.58 -25.29
N PRO A 381 22.32 29.21 -26.59
CA PRO A 381 22.13 30.17 -27.68
C PRO A 381 20.72 30.78 -27.68
N THR A 382 19.72 29.98 -27.33
CA THR A 382 18.30 30.37 -27.31
C THR A 382 18.00 31.47 -26.29
N ALA A 383 18.64 31.42 -25.11
CA ALA A 383 18.53 32.48 -24.11
C ALA A 383 19.64 33.54 -24.25
N SER A 384 20.62 33.33 -25.14
CA SER A 384 21.84 34.14 -25.24
C SER A 384 22.55 34.30 -23.89
N ALA A 385 22.62 33.20 -23.12
CA ALA A 385 23.19 33.16 -21.78
C ALA A 385 24.48 32.34 -21.76
N ALA A 386 25.50 32.80 -21.01
CA ALA A 386 26.73 32.07 -20.78
C ALA A 386 26.82 31.69 -19.31
N HIS A 387 27.05 30.40 -19.04
CA HIS A 387 27.14 29.84 -17.70
C HIS A 387 28.56 29.32 -17.48
N HIS A 388 29.22 29.81 -16.43
CA HIS A 388 30.49 29.26 -15.99
C HIS A 388 30.24 28.17 -14.95
N LEU A 389 30.65 26.95 -15.27
CA LEU A 389 30.61 25.79 -14.40
C LEU A 389 31.99 25.58 -13.80
N ASN A 390 32.07 25.55 -12.47
CA ASN A 390 33.29 25.14 -11.78
C ASN A 390 33.64 23.66 -12.10
N PRO A 391 34.84 23.17 -11.74
CA PRO A 391 35.28 21.84 -12.18
C PRO A 391 34.36 20.71 -11.71
N SER A 392 33.83 20.81 -10.49
CA SER A 392 32.86 19.86 -9.94
C SER A 392 31.56 19.83 -10.75
N ALA A 393 30.98 21.00 -11.03
CA ALA A 393 29.74 21.08 -11.80
C ALA A 393 29.94 20.67 -13.28
N ALA A 394 31.12 20.95 -13.84
CA ALA A 394 31.49 20.53 -15.18
C ALA A 394 31.53 19.00 -15.30
N VAL A 395 32.13 18.28 -14.33
CA VAL A 395 32.14 16.81 -14.34
C VAL A 395 30.72 16.24 -14.29
N VAL A 396 29.87 16.76 -13.40
CA VAL A 396 28.46 16.33 -13.33
C VAL A 396 27.76 16.58 -14.66
N PHE A 397 27.88 17.79 -15.23
CA PHE A 397 27.30 18.16 -16.52
C PHE A 397 27.77 17.23 -17.65
N MET A 398 29.06 16.91 -17.72
CA MET A 398 29.62 16.04 -18.76
C MET A 398 29.17 14.59 -18.66
N LEU A 399 28.79 14.12 -17.46
CA LEU A 399 28.27 12.77 -17.25
C LEU A 399 26.75 12.67 -17.50
N CYS A 400 26.07 13.80 -17.72
CA CYS A 400 24.64 13.85 -18.07
C CYS A 400 24.40 13.54 -19.55
N ASP A 401 24.58 12.29 -19.95
CA ASP A 401 24.48 11.84 -21.35
C ASP A 401 23.09 11.29 -21.75
N GLY A 402 22.09 11.43 -20.87
CA GLY A 402 20.76 10.87 -21.08
C GLY A 402 20.66 9.35 -20.90
N ALA A 403 21.76 8.66 -20.62
CA ALA A 403 21.81 7.21 -20.39
C ALA A 403 22.29 6.84 -18.99
N THR A 404 23.11 7.69 -18.36
CA THR A 404 23.74 7.46 -17.06
C THR A 404 22.88 8.04 -15.94
N ASP A 405 22.48 7.23 -14.96
CA ASP A 405 21.69 7.70 -13.81
C ASP A 405 22.52 8.49 -12.78
N ALA A 406 21.84 9.21 -11.87
CA ALA A 406 22.48 10.10 -10.90
C ALA A 406 23.41 9.38 -9.90
N VAL A 407 23.18 8.09 -9.58
CA VAL A 407 24.12 7.32 -8.74
C VAL A 407 25.37 6.98 -9.51
N THR A 408 25.24 6.49 -10.73
CA THR A 408 26.38 6.17 -11.59
C THR A 408 27.19 7.44 -11.87
N ILE A 409 26.53 8.60 -12.00
CA ILE A 409 27.21 9.91 -12.06
C ILE A 409 27.97 10.19 -10.77
N ALA A 410 27.37 9.94 -9.59
CA ALA A 410 28.02 10.18 -8.30
C ALA A 410 29.20 9.24 -8.02
N GLU A 411 29.12 7.98 -8.45
CA GLU A 411 30.21 7.00 -8.37
C GLU A 411 31.38 7.47 -9.24
N ARG A 412 31.11 7.79 -10.51
CA ARG A 412 32.13 8.32 -11.44
C ARG A 412 32.70 9.66 -10.96
N TYR A 413 31.88 10.49 -10.33
CA TYR A 413 32.32 11.74 -9.71
C TYR A 413 33.31 11.46 -8.57
N ALA A 414 32.99 10.54 -7.65
CA ALA A 414 33.91 10.16 -6.58
C ALA A 414 35.22 9.57 -7.10
N GLU A 415 35.16 8.72 -8.13
CA GLU A 415 36.35 8.22 -8.81
C GLU A 415 37.20 9.35 -9.40
N THR A 416 36.55 10.33 -10.06
CA THR A 416 37.22 11.47 -10.69
C THR A 416 37.94 12.35 -9.66
N PHE A 417 37.34 12.55 -8.48
CA PHE A 417 37.88 13.41 -7.43
C PHE A 417 38.62 12.67 -6.31
N GLY A 418 38.74 11.34 -6.40
CA GLY A 418 39.40 10.51 -5.39
C GLY A 418 38.72 10.56 -4.02
N LEU A 419 37.39 10.59 -3.99
CA LEU A 419 36.60 10.60 -2.76
C LEU A 419 36.37 9.18 -2.24
N ASP A 420 36.40 9.02 -0.92
CA ASP A 420 36.15 7.73 -0.27
C ASP A 420 34.70 7.25 -0.47
N GLU A 421 33.75 8.19 -0.59
CA GLU A 421 32.32 7.91 -0.79
C GLU A 421 31.71 8.76 -1.92
N PRO A 422 30.79 8.20 -2.74
CA PRO A 422 30.02 8.93 -3.75
C PRO A 422 29.17 10.07 -3.14
N PRO A 423 29.40 11.35 -3.51
CA PRO A 423 28.68 12.48 -2.94
C PRO A 423 27.30 12.70 -3.62
N LEU A 424 26.43 11.69 -3.54
CA LEU A 424 25.16 11.63 -4.27
C LEU A 424 24.27 12.86 -4.07
N ALA A 425 24.07 13.29 -2.82
CA ALA A 425 23.24 14.45 -2.51
C ALA A 425 23.78 15.76 -3.13
N GLN A 426 25.10 15.88 -3.26
CA GLN A 426 25.71 17.03 -3.93
C GLN A 426 25.51 16.96 -5.44
N VAL A 427 25.70 15.77 -6.04
CA VAL A 427 25.48 15.54 -7.47
C VAL A 427 24.03 15.82 -7.86
N VAL A 428 23.05 15.33 -7.10
CA VAL A 428 21.63 15.60 -7.35
C VAL A 428 21.33 17.11 -7.30
N ARG A 429 21.82 17.82 -6.26
CA ARG A 429 21.66 19.28 -6.19
C ARG A 429 22.30 20.01 -7.36
N THR A 430 23.43 19.52 -7.85
CA THR A 430 24.08 20.08 -9.05
C THR A 430 23.26 19.84 -10.30
N ILE A 431 22.70 18.63 -10.48
CA ILE A 431 21.80 18.34 -11.60
C ILE A 431 20.58 19.28 -11.57
N ASP A 432 19.95 19.47 -10.40
CA ASP A 432 18.80 20.38 -10.27
C ASP A 432 19.15 21.83 -10.65
N ASP A 433 20.32 22.32 -10.22
CA ASP A 433 20.81 23.66 -10.59
C ASP A 433 21.07 23.78 -12.10
N LEU A 434 21.63 22.75 -12.73
CA LEU A 434 21.85 22.72 -14.18
C LEU A 434 20.53 22.67 -14.97
N VAL A 435 19.51 21.93 -14.48
CA VAL A 435 18.15 21.96 -15.05
C VAL A 435 17.53 23.35 -14.92
N HIS A 436 17.67 24.00 -13.76
CA HIS A 436 17.14 25.35 -13.55
C HIS A 436 17.80 26.39 -14.48
N LYS A 437 19.09 26.19 -14.78
CA LYS A 437 19.85 26.96 -15.76
C LYS A 437 19.60 26.54 -17.21
N ARG A 438 18.69 25.58 -17.46
CA ARG A 438 18.37 25.03 -18.80
C ARG A 438 19.55 24.40 -19.53
N LEU A 439 20.56 23.97 -18.80
CA LEU A 439 21.73 23.28 -19.34
C LEU A 439 21.48 21.77 -19.48
N LEU A 440 20.51 21.24 -18.73
CA LEU A 440 20.03 19.88 -18.88
C LEU A 440 18.56 19.91 -19.30
N GLU A 441 18.12 18.89 -20.03
CA GLU A 441 16.71 18.68 -20.29
C GLU A 441 15.96 18.54 -18.96
N PRO A 442 14.76 19.13 -18.84
CA PRO A 442 13.92 18.95 -17.67
C PRO A 442 13.47 17.48 -17.59
N ALA A 443 14.20 16.69 -16.82
CA ALA A 443 13.87 15.29 -16.56
C ALA A 443 12.66 15.18 -15.63
N SER A 444 11.89 14.10 -15.81
CA SER A 444 10.68 13.76 -15.05
C SER A 444 10.93 13.39 -13.57
N TRP A 445 12.02 13.85 -12.97
CA TRP A 445 12.49 13.46 -11.64
C TRP A 445 12.78 14.64 -10.70
N THR A 446 12.47 15.88 -11.12
CA THR A 446 12.80 17.08 -10.34
C THR A 446 12.22 16.98 -8.94
N VAL A 447 13.12 17.02 -7.95
CA VAL A 447 12.76 17.30 -6.57
C VAL A 447 12.11 18.67 -6.56
N ALA A 448 10.83 18.71 -6.21
CA ALA A 448 10.11 19.97 -6.08
C ALA A 448 10.94 20.89 -5.18
N PRO A 449 11.21 22.15 -5.58
CA PRO A 449 12.03 23.04 -4.78
C PRO A 449 11.41 23.19 -3.40
N THR A 450 12.24 23.04 -2.37
CA THR A 450 11.88 23.30 -0.98
C THR A 450 11.18 24.67 -0.92
N PRO A 451 10.02 24.80 -0.25
CA PRO A 451 9.44 26.11 -0.01
C PRO A 451 10.50 26.97 0.69
N ARG A 452 10.88 28.10 0.09
CA ARG A 452 11.74 29.06 0.77
C ARG A 452 11.01 29.50 2.06
N GLN A 453 11.73 29.42 3.18
CA GLN A 453 11.27 29.85 4.51
C GLN A 453 10.66 31.25 4.50
#